data_AF-A0A3M1EU79-F1
#
_entry.id   AF-A0A3M1EU79-F1
#
_cell.length_a   1.000
_cell.length_b   1.000
_cell.length_c   1.000
_cell.angle_alpha   90.00
_cell.angle_beta   90.00
_cell.angle_gamma   90.00
#
_symmetry.space_group_name_H-M   'P 1'
#
loop_
_entity.id
_entity.type
_entity.pdbx_description
1 polymer ?
#
loop_
_entity_poly.entity_id
_entity_poly.type
_entity_poly.pdbx_seq_one_letter_code
_entity_poly.pdbx_strand_id
1 'polypeptide(L)'
;MLRKAIHWLLLLCLLAAIPVYAGGKLLGANVQVTDGGLGEFGEAQHADVAATGNSAVYAVWEDNRDAPSDPMFQAIYLAKSTDGGATWGANVHISDPDWEGQGLSDPAVAVGPEGNVYIVWYLGNCYYSLSNPAVCGGADRENDVHIARSTDGGATFQQGWLWDGNDDGVFNSIAPALTVDAVNGGVYATLHNYVSCSRG
;
A
#
# COMPACT_ATOMS: atom_id res chain seq x y z
N MET A 1 11.84 72.94 20.87
CA MET A 1 11.14 71.94 20.04
C MET A 1 11.16 70.61 20.79
N LEU A 2 10.05 70.21 21.42
CA LEU A 2 9.90 68.91 22.09
C LEU A 2 8.99 68.03 21.24
N ARG A 3 9.47 66.86 20.79
CA ARG A 3 8.63 65.84 20.14
C ARG A 3 8.09 64.89 21.21
N LYS A 4 6.75 64.78 21.32
CA LYS A 4 6.07 63.76 22.13
C LYS A 4 6.21 62.41 21.44
N ALA A 5 6.72 61.40 22.14
CA ALA A 5 6.74 60.01 21.68
C ALA A 5 5.43 59.32 22.08
N ILE A 6 4.72 58.77 21.10
CA ILE A 6 3.53 57.93 21.27
C ILE A 6 4.03 56.51 21.57
N HIS A 7 3.67 55.96 22.73
CA HIS A 7 3.96 54.57 23.09
C HIS A 7 2.72 53.72 22.79
N TRP A 8 2.84 52.77 21.86
CA TRP A 8 1.82 51.76 21.61
C TRP A 8 2.04 50.58 22.56
N LEU A 9 1.03 50.24 23.36
CA LEU A 9 1.02 49.04 24.18
C LEU A 9 0.61 47.86 23.27
N LEU A 10 1.55 46.96 22.94
CA LEU A 10 1.25 45.69 22.29
C LEU A 10 1.07 44.62 23.36
N LEU A 11 -0.18 44.15 23.51
CA LEU A 11 -0.52 43.02 24.37
C LEU A 11 -0.11 41.73 23.64
N LEU A 12 1.01 41.12 24.03
CA LEU A 12 1.43 39.82 23.50
C LEU A 12 0.65 38.73 24.23
N CYS A 13 -0.40 38.20 23.58
CA CYS A 13 -1.08 36.99 24.03
C CYS A 13 -0.17 35.79 23.69
N LEU A 14 0.67 35.38 24.64
CA LEU A 14 1.38 34.11 24.57
C LEU A 14 0.38 33.00 24.88
N LEU A 15 -0.29 32.51 23.82
CA LEU A 15 -0.83 31.15 23.80
C LEU A 15 0.32 30.21 24.19
N ALA A 16 0.18 29.54 25.33
CA ALA A 16 1.08 28.48 25.72
C ALA A 16 1.12 27.44 24.58
N ALA A 17 2.25 27.38 23.87
CA ALA A 17 2.50 26.35 22.89
C ALA A 17 2.46 25.01 23.62
N ILE A 18 1.43 24.21 23.35
CA ILE A 18 1.45 22.79 23.66
C ILE A 18 2.69 22.24 22.91
N PRO A 19 3.70 21.68 23.60
CA PRO A 19 4.88 21.19 22.92
C PRO A 19 4.48 19.92 22.16
N VAL A 20 4.32 20.06 20.85
CA VAL A 20 4.23 18.90 19.96
C VAL A 20 5.63 18.30 19.91
N TYR A 21 5.87 17.23 20.67
CA TYR A 21 6.86 16.22 20.27
C TYR A 21 6.35 15.64 18.92
N ALA A 22 7.09 15.56 17.83
CA ALA A 22 8.53 15.47 17.66
C ALA A 22 9.00 16.25 16.41
N GLY A 23 10.25 16.73 16.44
CA GLY A 23 10.93 17.40 15.33
C GLY A 23 11.20 16.48 14.13
N GLY A 24 10.15 16.09 13.42
CA GLY A 24 10.26 15.44 12.12
C GLY A 24 10.98 16.35 11.13
N LYS A 25 12.05 15.85 10.53
CA LYS A 25 12.78 16.55 9.46
C LYS A 25 12.55 15.79 8.16
N LEU A 26 12.21 16.53 7.10
CA LEU A 26 12.24 15.97 5.74
C LEU A 26 13.66 15.49 5.41
N LEU A 27 13.78 14.27 4.90
CA LEU A 27 15.06 13.62 4.66
C LEU A 27 15.81 14.19 3.43
N GLY A 28 15.10 14.87 2.53
CA GLY A 28 15.68 15.44 1.32
C GLY A 28 14.63 15.90 0.32
N ALA A 29 15.04 16.03 -0.94
CA ALA A 29 14.13 16.22 -2.07
C ALA A 29 13.32 14.94 -2.35
N ASN A 30 12.22 15.08 -3.09
CA ASN A 30 11.43 13.94 -3.54
C ASN A 30 12.29 13.04 -4.44
N VAL A 31 12.22 11.73 -4.20
CA VAL A 31 12.88 10.70 -5.00
C VAL A 31 11.81 9.86 -5.68
N GLN A 32 11.92 9.67 -6.99
CA GLN A 32 11.04 8.76 -7.72
C GLN A 32 11.43 7.32 -7.40
N VAL A 33 10.45 6.52 -6.98
CA VAL A 33 10.62 5.09 -6.65
C VAL A 33 10.50 4.23 -7.91
N THR A 34 9.57 4.60 -8.79
CA THR A 34 9.23 3.82 -9.98
C THR A 34 10.33 3.94 -11.03
N ASP A 35 10.64 2.83 -11.70
CA ASP A 35 11.59 2.83 -12.81
C ASP A 35 11.04 3.52 -14.08
N GLY A 36 11.85 3.54 -15.13
CA GLY A 36 11.51 4.17 -16.40
C GLY A 36 10.30 3.54 -17.12
N GLY A 37 9.94 2.29 -16.81
CA GLY A 37 8.82 1.59 -17.44
C GLY A 37 7.48 2.29 -17.17
N LEU A 38 7.28 2.81 -15.95
CA LEU A 38 6.05 3.53 -15.62
C LEU A 38 5.94 4.90 -16.31
N GLY A 39 7.08 5.51 -16.68
CA GLY A 39 7.14 6.83 -17.32
C GLY A 39 6.37 6.93 -18.64
N GLU A 40 5.93 5.80 -19.21
CA GLU A 40 5.12 5.69 -20.42
C GLU A 40 3.62 5.43 -20.14
N PHE A 41 3.26 4.89 -18.97
CA PHE A 41 1.92 4.33 -18.68
C PHE A 41 1.13 5.04 -17.57
N GLY A 42 1.79 5.93 -16.82
CA GLY A 42 1.12 7.07 -16.19
C GLY A 42 0.46 6.86 -14.82
N GLU A 43 0.24 5.64 -14.34
CA GLU A 43 -0.50 5.45 -13.07
C GLU A 43 0.17 4.41 -12.15
N ALA A 44 0.75 4.88 -11.04
CA ALA A 44 0.98 4.08 -9.84
C ALA A 44 0.03 4.57 -8.73
N GLN A 45 -0.69 3.64 -8.13
CA GLN A 45 -1.80 3.93 -7.22
C GLN A 45 -1.65 3.14 -5.91
N HIS A 46 -2.42 3.57 -4.90
CA HIS A 46 -2.53 2.93 -3.58
C HIS A 46 -1.19 2.49 -2.96
N ALA A 47 -0.20 3.38 -3.02
CA ALA A 47 1.13 3.07 -2.51
C ALA A 47 1.16 2.96 -0.98
N ASP A 48 1.96 2.03 -0.48
CA ASP A 48 2.27 1.86 0.95
C ASP A 48 3.78 1.69 1.17
N VAL A 49 4.26 1.98 2.38
CA VAL A 49 5.69 2.00 2.70
C VAL A 49 5.98 1.40 4.07
N ALA A 50 7.04 0.59 4.15
CA ALA A 50 7.57 0.06 5.40
C ALA A 50 9.07 0.33 5.51
N ALA A 51 9.53 0.66 6.71
CA ALA A 51 10.94 0.88 7.00
C ALA A 51 11.41 -0.05 8.11
N THR A 52 12.70 -0.37 8.07
CA THR A 52 13.38 -1.18 9.07
C THR A 52 14.41 -0.34 9.82
N GLY A 53 14.84 -0.82 10.99
CA GLY A 53 15.87 -0.13 11.79
C GLY A 53 17.27 -0.09 11.15
N ASN A 54 17.50 -0.77 10.02
CA ASN A 54 18.80 -0.87 9.35
C ASN A 54 18.87 -0.07 8.02
N SER A 55 18.05 0.98 7.89
CA SER A 55 17.95 1.84 6.69
C SER A 55 17.32 1.19 5.47
N ALA A 56 16.88 -0.07 5.53
CA ALA A 56 16.07 -0.62 4.45
C ALA A 56 14.66 -0.04 4.49
N VAL A 57 14.17 0.40 3.33
CA VAL A 57 12.81 0.91 3.09
C VAL A 57 12.21 0.14 1.92
N TYR A 58 10.94 -0.19 2.03
CA TYR A 58 10.17 -0.91 1.03
C TYR A 58 8.97 -0.08 0.66
N ALA A 59 8.72 0.08 -0.64
CA ALA A 59 7.53 0.74 -1.15
C ALA A 59 6.81 -0.26 -2.06
N VAL A 60 5.51 -0.40 -1.85
CA VAL A 60 4.63 -1.22 -2.67
C VAL A 60 3.58 -0.32 -3.32
N TRP A 61 3.14 -0.66 -4.52
CA TRP A 61 2.07 0.03 -5.23
C TRP A 61 1.43 -0.91 -6.26
N GLU A 62 0.28 -0.52 -6.78
CA GLU A 62 -0.29 -1.12 -7.98
C GLU A 62 -0.02 -0.21 -9.18
N ASP A 63 0.23 -0.78 -10.35
CA ASP A 63 0.26 -0.04 -11.60
C ASP A 63 -0.21 -0.88 -12.80
N ASN A 64 -0.39 -0.22 -13.95
CA ASN A 64 -0.95 -0.79 -15.17
C ASN A 64 0.06 -0.90 -16.32
N ARG A 65 1.37 -0.89 -16.03
CA ARG A 65 2.42 -0.72 -17.04
C ARG A 65 2.46 -1.81 -18.11
N ASP A 66 2.08 -3.04 -17.75
CA ASP A 66 2.25 -4.20 -18.64
C ASP A 66 1.06 -4.38 -19.60
N ALA A 67 -0.09 -3.79 -19.30
CA ALA A 67 -1.24 -3.72 -20.20
C ALA A 67 -2.03 -2.41 -20.03
N PRO A 68 -1.45 -1.26 -20.42
CA PRO A 68 -2.02 0.07 -20.19
C PRO A 68 -3.34 0.34 -20.92
N SER A 69 -3.63 -0.45 -21.97
CA SER A 69 -4.89 -0.38 -22.72
C SER A 69 -6.02 -1.20 -22.08
N ASP A 70 -5.70 -2.04 -21.10
CA ASP A 70 -6.67 -2.83 -20.36
C ASP A 70 -7.05 -2.08 -19.08
N PRO A 71 -8.30 -1.56 -18.98
CA PRO A 71 -8.74 -0.79 -17.81
C PRO A 71 -8.84 -1.63 -16.53
N MET A 72 -8.77 -2.96 -16.63
CA MET A 72 -8.84 -3.89 -15.50
C MET A 72 -7.49 -4.46 -15.11
N PHE A 73 -6.44 -4.12 -15.87
CA PHE A 73 -5.11 -4.60 -15.57
C PHE A 73 -4.47 -3.76 -14.48
N GLN A 74 -4.17 -4.42 -13.38
CA GLN A 74 -3.30 -3.93 -12.32
C GLN A 74 -2.36 -5.07 -11.92
N ALA A 75 -1.11 -4.71 -11.69
CA ALA A 75 -0.09 -5.59 -11.15
C ALA A 75 0.51 -4.97 -9.88
N ILE A 76 0.91 -5.82 -8.94
CA ILE A 76 1.49 -5.37 -7.67
C ILE A 76 3.01 -5.35 -7.80
N TYR A 77 3.61 -4.21 -7.46
CA TYR A 77 5.03 -3.99 -7.56
C TYR A 77 5.64 -3.55 -6.24
N LEU A 78 6.90 -3.92 -6.04
CA LEU A 78 7.72 -3.53 -4.90
C LEU A 78 9.02 -2.88 -5.38
N ALA A 79 9.50 -1.87 -4.67
CA ALA A 79 10.89 -1.48 -4.71
C ALA A 79 11.48 -1.43 -3.31
N LYS A 80 12.79 -1.64 -3.24
CA LYS A 80 13.56 -1.58 -2.00
C LYS A 80 14.66 -0.53 -2.10
N SER A 81 14.79 0.26 -1.05
CA SER A 81 15.96 1.08 -0.77
C SER A 81 16.78 0.44 0.36
N THR A 82 18.09 0.60 0.30
CA THR A 82 19.03 0.20 1.37
C THR A 82 19.75 1.40 2.01
N ASP A 83 19.39 2.62 1.62
CA ASP A 83 20.06 3.86 2.03
C ASP A 83 19.06 4.90 2.59
N GLY A 84 17.97 4.43 3.19
CA GLY A 84 16.97 5.29 3.82
C GLY A 84 16.05 6.01 2.84
N GLY A 85 15.86 5.47 1.63
CA GLY A 85 15.00 6.03 0.59
C GLY A 85 15.70 7.02 -0.34
N ALA A 86 17.04 7.13 -0.28
CA ALA A 86 17.80 8.04 -1.14
C ALA A 86 17.96 7.49 -2.57
N THR A 87 18.12 6.16 -2.69
CA THR A 87 18.08 5.43 -3.95
C THR A 87 17.22 4.17 -3.82
N TRP A 88 16.67 3.71 -4.93
CA TRP A 88 15.79 2.55 -5.02
C TRP A 88 16.36 1.53 -6.01
N GLY A 89 16.27 0.26 -5.65
CA GLY A 89 16.63 -0.86 -6.52
C GLY A 89 15.61 -1.08 -7.64
N ALA A 90 15.81 -2.14 -8.42
CA ALA A 90 14.86 -2.51 -9.46
C ALA A 90 13.48 -2.82 -8.89
N ASN A 91 12.44 -2.45 -9.64
CA ASN A 91 11.06 -2.81 -9.34
C ASN A 91 10.91 -4.33 -9.47
N VAL A 92 10.25 -4.96 -8.49
CA VAL A 92 9.96 -6.38 -8.45
C VAL A 92 8.47 -6.56 -8.65
N HIS A 93 8.10 -7.34 -9.66
CA HIS A 93 6.74 -7.75 -9.95
C HIS A 93 6.34 -8.86 -8.96
N ILE A 94 5.30 -8.60 -8.16
CA ILE A 94 4.89 -9.45 -7.03
C ILE A 94 3.68 -10.29 -7.34
N SER A 95 2.69 -9.73 -8.06
CA SER A 95 1.45 -10.43 -8.41
C SER A 95 1.72 -11.63 -9.31
N ASP A 96 0.84 -12.62 -9.21
CA ASP A 96 0.84 -13.75 -10.15
C ASP A 96 0.08 -13.33 -11.43
N PRO A 97 0.72 -13.43 -12.62
CA PRO A 97 0.13 -13.02 -13.90
C PRO A 97 -1.21 -13.66 -14.24
N ASP A 98 -1.50 -14.84 -13.68
CA ASP A 98 -2.78 -15.53 -13.91
C ASP A 98 -3.98 -14.77 -13.30
N TRP A 99 -3.72 -13.85 -12.37
CA TRP A 99 -4.74 -13.03 -11.69
C TRP A 99 -4.77 -11.58 -12.16
N GLU A 100 -3.82 -11.16 -12.98
CA GLU A 100 -3.80 -9.81 -13.51
C GLU A 100 -4.97 -9.61 -14.48
N GLY A 101 -5.54 -8.40 -14.50
CA GLY A 101 -6.80 -8.14 -15.20
C GLY A 101 -8.06 -8.45 -14.37
N GLN A 102 -7.91 -8.86 -13.11
CA GLN A 102 -9.01 -9.11 -12.17
C GLN A 102 -9.19 -7.99 -11.14
N GLY A 103 -8.62 -6.80 -11.38
CA GLY A 103 -8.77 -5.65 -10.48
C GLY A 103 -7.98 -5.77 -9.17
N LEU A 104 -6.70 -6.15 -9.25
CA LEU A 104 -5.84 -6.15 -8.08
C LEU A 104 -5.71 -4.73 -7.53
N SER A 105 -5.93 -4.54 -6.23
CA SER A 105 -5.73 -3.21 -5.65
C SER A 105 -5.34 -3.20 -4.17
N ASP A 106 -5.06 -2.00 -3.67
CA ASP A 106 -4.86 -1.68 -2.26
C ASP A 106 -3.75 -2.52 -1.60
N PRO A 107 -2.53 -2.53 -2.16
CA PRO A 107 -1.44 -3.27 -1.55
C PRO A 107 -0.98 -2.61 -0.25
N ALA A 108 -0.65 -3.43 0.74
CA ALA A 108 -0.01 -2.98 1.97
C ALA A 108 1.24 -3.81 2.24
N VAL A 109 2.26 -3.22 2.88
CA VAL A 109 3.55 -3.85 3.17
C VAL A 109 3.94 -3.71 4.63
N ALA A 110 4.47 -4.79 5.21
CA ALA A 110 5.10 -4.76 6.52
C ALA A 110 6.36 -5.63 6.55
N VAL A 111 7.30 -5.27 7.43
CA VAL A 111 8.57 -5.99 7.59
C VAL A 111 8.68 -6.51 9.01
N GLY A 112 8.90 -7.82 9.13
CA GLY A 112 9.07 -8.52 10.39
C GLY A 112 10.54 -8.70 10.81
N PRO A 113 10.77 -9.51 11.85
CA PRO A 113 12.10 -9.94 12.26
C PRO A 113 12.88 -10.55 11.09
N GLU A 114 14.21 -10.43 11.16
CA GLU A 114 15.15 -10.97 10.15
C GLU A 114 15.00 -10.38 8.74
N GLY A 115 14.19 -9.32 8.59
CA GLY A 115 13.95 -8.67 7.29
C GLY A 115 12.94 -9.40 6.42
N ASN A 116 12.12 -10.29 7.00
CA ASN A 116 11.01 -10.92 6.31
C ASN A 116 10.00 -9.86 5.87
N VAL A 117 9.68 -9.83 4.57
CA VAL A 117 8.73 -8.85 4.00
C VAL A 117 7.41 -9.55 3.75
N TYR A 118 6.32 -8.90 4.13
CA TYR A 118 4.96 -9.37 3.93
C TYR A 118 4.20 -8.31 3.16
N ILE A 119 3.51 -8.72 2.10
CA ILE A 119 2.69 -7.86 1.28
C ILE A 119 1.32 -8.51 1.18
N VAL A 120 0.26 -7.71 1.33
CA VAL A 120 -1.11 -8.15 1.07
C VAL A 120 -1.72 -7.25 0.02
N TRP A 121 -2.67 -7.77 -0.75
CA TRP A 121 -3.44 -6.99 -1.70
C TRP A 121 -4.81 -7.63 -1.88
N TYR A 122 -5.75 -6.81 -2.32
CA TYR A 122 -7.09 -7.24 -2.68
C TYR A 122 -7.11 -7.77 -4.11
N LEU A 123 -7.83 -8.87 -4.32
CA LEU A 123 -8.18 -9.40 -5.63
C LEU A 123 -9.67 -9.13 -5.85
N GLY A 124 -9.98 -8.24 -6.78
CA GLY A 124 -11.25 -7.58 -6.76
C GLY A 124 -11.79 -7.13 -8.09
N ASN A 125 -12.96 -7.68 -8.43
CA ASN A 125 -13.82 -7.24 -9.53
C ASN A 125 -13.50 -7.91 -10.88
N CYS A 126 -14.11 -9.07 -11.09
CA CYS A 126 -14.37 -9.62 -12.42
C CYS A 126 -15.48 -8.80 -13.13
N TYR A 127 -15.23 -7.54 -13.49
CA TYR A 127 -16.27 -6.60 -13.94
C TYR A 127 -16.97 -7.01 -15.26
N TYR A 128 -16.40 -7.91 -16.07
CA TYR A 128 -16.78 -8.07 -17.48
C TYR A 128 -17.50 -9.36 -17.88
N SER A 129 -18.11 -10.08 -16.95
CA SER A 129 -18.89 -11.27 -17.33
C SER A 129 -20.22 -11.39 -16.62
N LEU A 130 -21.11 -10.43 -16.86
CA LEU A 130 -22.56 -10.62 -16.62
C LEU A 130 -23.16 -11.81 -17.43
N SER A 131 -22.39 -12.42 -18.34
CA SER A 131 -22.82 -13.51 -19.23
C SER A 131 -22.08 -14.84 -19.04
N ASN A 132 -21.00 -14.90 -18.26
CA ASN A 132 -20.25 -16.14 -18.02
C ASN A 132 -19.59 -16.17 -16.62
N PRO A 133 -20.30 -16.63 -15.57
CA PRO A 133 -19.78 -16.79 -14.22
C PRO A 133 -18.63 -17.82 -14.10
N ALA A 134 -18.28 -18.55 -15.16
CA ALA A 134 -17.12 -19.44 -15.17
C ALA A 134 -15.78 -18.70 -15.41
N VAL A 135 -15.82 -17.46 -15.93
CA VAL A 135 -14.62 -16.61 -16.11
C VAL A 135 -14.15 -16.02 -14.79
N CYS A 136 -15.04 -15.96 -13.79
CA CYS A 136 -14.76 -15.52 -12.43
C CYS A 136 -14.25 -16.65 -11.51
N GLY A 137 -13.87 -17.81 -12.08
CA GLY A 137 -13.32 -18.93 -11.31
C GLY A 137 -14.29 -19.44 -10.24
N GLY A 138 -15.31 -20.19 -10.65
CA GLY A 138 -16.33 -20.73 -9.72
C GLY A 138 -15.76 -21.41 -8.47
N ALA A 139 -16.56 -21.45 -7.40
CA ALA A 139 -16.22 -22.03 -6.10
C ALA A 139 -14.94 -21.46 -5.44
N ASP A 140 -14.77 -20.18 -5.07
CA ASP A 140 -15.59 -18.97 -5.07
C ASP A 140 -14.60 -17.77 -4.92
N ARG A 141 -13.79 -17.47 -5.93
CA ARG A 141 -12.57 -16.61 -5.79
C ARG A 141 -12.83 -15.11 -5.96
N GLU A 142 -13.88 -14.62 -5.30
CA GLU A 142 -14.33 -13.22 -5.37
C GLU A 142 -14.04 -12.50 -4.06
N ASN A 143 -13.39 -11.33 -4.15
CA ASN A 143 -13.06 -10.47 -3.02
C ASN A 143 -12.04 -11.09 -2.04
N ASP A 144 -11.02 -11.74 -2.57
CA ASP A 144 -10.01 -12.38 -1.77
C ASP A 144 -8.91 -11.41 -1.35
N VAL A 145 -8.23 -11.74 -0.26
CA VAL A 145 -6.98 -11.07 0.12
C VAL A 145 -5.85 -12.06 -0.08
N HIS A 146 -4.92 -11.73 -0.97
CA HIS A 146 -3.69 -12.46 -1.15
C HIS A 146 -2.63 -11.98 -0.16
N ILE A 147 -1.67 -12.85 0.09
CA ILE A 147 -0.44 -12.54 0.83
C ILE A 147 0.78 -13.07 0.09
N ALA A 148 1.82 -12.27 0.03
CA ALA A 148 3.15 -12.67 -0.38
C ALA A 148 4.14 -12.49 0.77
N ARG A 149 5.04 -13.46 0.93
CA ARG A 149 6.14 -13.41 1.89
C ARG A 149 7.49 -13.56 1.18
N SER A 150 8.43 -12.69 1.52
CA SER A 150 9.84 -12.82 1.15
C SER A 150 10.70 -13.06 2.39
N THR A 151 11.68 -13.96 2.25
CA THR A 151 12.74 -14.22 3.25
C THR A 151 14.13 -13.81 2.77
N ASP A 152 14.22 -13.18 1.59
CA ASP A 152 15.47 -12.71 0.96
C ASP A 152 15.48 -11.19 0.79
N GLY A 153 14.70 -10.50 1.62
CA GLY A 153 14.64 -9.05 1.66
C GLY A 153 14.00 -8.44 0.42
N GLY A 154 12.96 -9.07 -0.11
CA GLY A 154 12.12 -8.59 -1.21
C GLY A 154 12.61 -8.94 -2.61
N ALA A 155 13.53 -9.91 -2.75
CA ALA A 155 14.01 -10.33 -4.08
C ALA A 155 13.12 -11.41 -4.70
N THR A 156 12.60 -12.34 -3.89
CA THR A 156 11.63 -13.36 -4.30
C THR A 156 10.52 -13.51 -3.27
N PHE A 157 9.35 -13.97 -3.74
CA PHE A 157 8.15 -14.08 -2.93
C PHE A 157 7.49 -15.45 -3.08
N GLN A 158 7.03 -15.97 -1.95
CA GLN A 158 6.09 -17.09 -1.89
C GLN A 158 4.70 -16.51 -1.64
N GLN A 159 3.73 -16.86 -2.48
CA GLN A 159 2.36 -16.36 -2.38
C GLN A 159 1.41 -17.37 -1.73
N GLY A 160 0.30 -16.87 -1.21
CA GLY A 160 -0.82 -17.66 -0.70
C GLY A 160 -2.06 -16.80 -0.47
N TRP A 161 -3.12 -17.44 0.02
CA TRP A 161 -4.39 -16.80 0.36
C TRP A 161 -4.41 -16.45 1.84
N LEU A 162 -4.75 -15.20 2.16
CA LEU A 162 -4.95 -14.75 3.53
C LEU A 162 -6.42 -14.88 3.96
N TRP A 163 -7.33 -14.54 3.06
CA TRP A 163 -8.76 -14.57 3.31
C TRP A 163 -9.51 -14.83 2.00
N ASP A 164 -10.53 -15.68 2.07
CA ASP A 164 -11.26 -16.29 0.95
C ASP A 164 -12.71 -15.78 0.82
N GLY A 165 -12.96 -14.51 1.14
CA GLY A 165 -14.28 -13.93 0.90
C GLY A 165 -15.41 -14.51 1.75
N ASN A 166 -16.64 -14.08 1.47
CA ASN A 166 -17.86 -14.74 1.96
C ASN A 166 -18.94 -14.86 0.88
N ASP A 167 -18.53 -14.75 -0.39
CA ASP A 167 -19.28 -15.10 -1.60
C ASP A 167 -20.71 -14.57 -1.67
N ASP A 168 -20.97 -13.44 -1.01
CA ASP A 168 -22.33 -12.90 -0.91
C ASP A 168 -22.72 -12.05 -2.13
N GLY A 169 -21.84 -11.97 -3.13
CA GLY A 169 -22.06 -11.24 -4.38
C GLY A 169 -22.24 -9.74 -4.19
N VAL A 170 -21.88 -9.21 -3.01
CA VAL A 170 -21.95 -7.78 -2.72
C VAL A 170 -20.59 -7.15 -3.02
N PHE A 171 -20.62 -5.98 -3.66
CA PHE A 171 -19.43 -5.18 -3.94
C PHE A 171 -18.73 -4.80 -2.63
N ASN A 172 -17.58 -5.43 -2.36
CA ASN A 172 -16.79 -5.14 -1.17
C ASN A 172 -15.52 -4.41 -1.61
N SER A 173 -15.38 -3.13 -1.25
CA SER A 173 -14.08 -2.47 -1.30
C SER A 173 -13.25 -2.95 -0.11
N ILE A 174 -12.36 -3.90 -0.37
CA ILE A 174 -11.44 -4.42 0.64
C ILE A 174 -10.12 -3.69 0.48
N ALA A 175 -9.77 -2.89 1.48
CA ALA A 175 -8.44 -2.30 1.61
C ALA A 175 -7.72 -3.06 2.73
N PRO A 176 -6.97 -4.14 2.42
CA PRO A 176 -6.26 -4.88 3.44
C PRO A 176 -5.11 -4.01 3.97
N ALA A 177 -4.91 -4.04 5.28
CA ALA A 177 -3.72 -3.49 5.92
C ALA A 177 -3.08 -4.57 6.77
N LEU A 178 -1.76 -4.53 6.92
CA LEU A 178 -1.06 -5.47 7.80
C LEU A 178 -0.02 -4.79 8.69
N THR A 179 0.32 -5.47 9.77
CA THR A 179 1.49 -5.19 10.59
C THR A 179 2.14 -6.50 11.04
N VAL A 180 3.41 -6.44 11.40
CA VAL A 180 4.17 -7.59 11.89
C VAL A 180 4.80 -7.25 13.23
N ASP A 181 4.64 -8.14 14.21
CA ASP A 181 5.30 -8.03 15.49
C ASP A 181 6.82 -8.20 15.30
N ALA A 182 7.56 -7.14 15.64
CA ALA A 182 9.01 -7.08 15.44
C ALA A 182 9.82 -8.01 16.35
N VAL A 183 9.19 -8.71 17.30
CA VAL A 183 9.84 -9.64 18.23
C VAL A 183 9.52 -11.09 17.88
N ASN A 184 8.22 -11.43 17.78
CA ASN A 184 7.80 -12.82 17.57
C ASN A 184 7.44 -13.14 16.10
N GLY A 185 7.37 -12.14 15.22
CA GLY A 185 7.05 -12.32 13.81
C GLY A 185 5.59 -12.61 13.51
N GLY A 186 4.69 -12.45 14.48
CA GLY A 186 3.25 -12.56 14.29
C GLY A 186 2.75 -11.55 13.27
N VAL A 187 2.03 -12.02 12.25
CA VAL A 187 1.43 -11.19 11.20
C VAL A 187 -0.03 -10.92 11.56
N TYR A 188 -0.41 -9.66 11.58
CA TYR A 188 -1.77 -9.21 11.88
C TYR A 188 -2.29 -8.43 10.69
N ALA A 189 -3.46 -8.79 10.20
CA ALA A 189 -4.11 -8.08 9.10
C ALA A 189 -5.49 -7.59 9.51
N THR A 190 -5.90 -6.46 8.94
CA THR A 190 -7.26 -5.95 9.02
C THR A 190 -7.80 -5.85 7.61
N LEU A 191 -9.07 -6.20 7.46
CA LEU A 191 -9.79 -6.10 6.20
C LEU A 191 -11.10 -5.36 6.44
N HIS A 192 -11.52 -4.59 5.44
CA HIS A 192 -12.85 -4.02 5.40
C HIS A 192 -13.77 -5.04 4.73
N ASN A 193 -14.83 -5.46 5.41
CA ASN A 193 -15.86 -6.31 4.84
C ASN A 193 -17.23 -5.62 4.98
N TYR A 194 -18.00 -5.58 3.89
CA TYR A 194 -19.35 -5.03 3.90
C TYR A 194 -20.34 -6.14 4.28
N VAL A 195 -20.73 -6.20 5.55
CA VAL A 195 -21.77 -7.14 5.96
C VAL A 195 -23.13 -6.58 5.53
N SER A 196 -23.72 -7.15 4.49
CA SER A 196 -25.10 -6.79 4.13
C SER A 196 -26.06 -7.24 5.24
N CYS A 197 -26.88 -6.33 5.77
CA CYS A 197 -28.01 -6.72 6.61
C CYS A 197 -29.04 -7.42 5.71
N SER A 198 -29.12 -8.76 5.78
CA SER A 198 -30.27 -9.47 5.22
C SER A 198 -31.56 -8.87 5.80
N ARG A 199 -32.42 -8.28 4.95
CA ARG A 199 -33.83 -8.13 5.32
C ARG A 199 -34.38 -9.55 5.48
N GLY A 200 -34.86 -9.85 6.69
CA GLY A 200 -35.28 -11.19 7.11
C GLY A 200 -36.56 -11.71 6.51
#